data_AF-A0A4U7C9Q3-F1
#
_entry.id   AF-A0A4U7C9Q3-F1
#
_cell.length_a   1.000
_cell.length_b   1.000
_cell.length_c   1.000
_cell.angle_alpha   90.00
_cell.angle_beta   90.00
_cell.angle_gamma   90.00
#
_symmetry.space_group_name_H-M   'P 1'
#
loop_
_entity.id
_entity.type
_entity.pdbx_description
1 polymer ?
#
loop_
_entity_poly.entity_id
_entity_poly.type
_entity_poly.pdbx_seq_one_letter_code
_entity_poly.pdbx_strand_id
1 'polypeptide(L)'
;MAEEKTRVDFNAPKSLVERADSAIEILDISRTRLIIDALEDELEELVNDEEFQRRLSDAYYDGRVDYDTVEAILGREEALRLKLLRESIDRTPAIPTLEDGLPSDDAFYDGEISEWTDSNSADSDDESRA
;
A
#
# COMPACT_ATOMS: atom_id res chain seq x y z
N MET A 1 28.95 -0.89 -17.99
CA MET A 1 28.47 -1.79 -19.06
C MET A 1 27.24 -1.13 -19.65
N ALA A 2 27.08 -1.07 -20.97
CA ALA A 2 25.86 -0.49 -21.55
C ALA A 2 24.68 -1.38 -21.16
N GLU A 3 23.60 -0.76 -20.68
CA GLU A 3 22.36 -1.44 -20.37
C GLU A 3 21.84 -2.21 -21.61
N GLU A 4 21.30 -3.41 -21.40
CA GLU A 4 20.75 -4.21 -22.47
C GLU A 4 19.47 -3.53 -23.01
N LYS A 5 19.45 -3.21 -24.31
CA LYS A 5 18.33 -2.47 -24.92
C LYS A 5 17.33 -3.43 -25.53
N THR A 6 16.09 -3.35 -25.06
CA THR A 6 14.96 -4.06 -25.68
C THR A 6 14.29 -3.15 -26.72
N ARG A 7 14.08 -3.65 -27.94
CA ARG A 7 13.32 -2.92 -28.97
C ARG A 7 11.83 -3.13 -28.75
N VAL A 8 11.08 -2.03 -28.70
CA VAL A 8 9.63 -2.01 -28.52
C VAL A 8 9.00 -1.17 -29.63
N ASP A 9 7.91 -1.67 -30.21
CA ASP A 9 7.12 -0.95 -31.22
C ASP A 9 5.72 -0.68 -30.63
N PHE A 10 5.23 0.56 -30.73
CA PHE A 10 3.93 0.98 -30.19
C PHE A 10 3.11 1.73 -31.23
N ASN A 11 1.78 1.65 -31.11
CA ASN A 11 0.85 2.44 -31.90
C ASN A 11 0.39 3.64 -31.08
N ALA A 12 0.45 4.84 -31.66
CA ALA A 12 0.01 6.07 -31.02
C ALA A 12 -0.92 6.86 -31.96
N PRO A 13 -1.85 7.67 -31.41
CA PRO A 13 -2.63 8.60 -32.21
C PRO A 13 -1.73 9.54 -33.03
N LYS A 14 -2.03 9.73 -34.31
CA LYS A 14 -1.23 10.58 -35.20
C LYS A 14 -1.00 11.98 -34.63
N SER A 15 -2.04 12.57 -34.03
CA SER A 15 -2.00 13.89 -33.42
C SER A 15 -1.05 13.98 -32.22
N LEU A 16 -0.85 12.89 -31.48
CA LEU A 16 0.10 12.83 -30.38
C LEU A 16 1.53 12.81 -30.91
N VAL A 17 1.78 11.99 -31.94
CA VAL A 17 3.10 11.90 -32.60
C VAL A 17 3.51 13.24 -33.19
N GLU A 18 2.61 13.92 -33.91
CA GLU A 18 2.87 15.25 -34.49
C GLU A 18 3.22 16.30 -33.42
N ARG A 19 2.57 16.23 -32.25
CA ARG A 19 2.84 17.14 -31.12
C ARG A 19 4.19 16.84 -30.47
N ALA A 20 4.50 15.56 -30.27
CA ALA A 20 5.79 15.14 -29.75
C ALA A 20 6.93 15.55 -30.70
N ASP A 21 6.73 15.38 -32.01
CA ASP A 21 7.69 15.79 -33.04
C ASP A 21 7.94 17.31 -33.02
N SER A 22 6.89 18.11 -32.79
CA SER A 22 7.05 19.56 -32.62
C SER A 22 7.85 19.91 -31.35
N ALA A 23 7.64 19.16 -30.25
CA ALA A 23 8.34 19.40 -28.99
C ALA A 23 9.84 19.02 -29.08
N ILE A 24 10.17 17.88 -29.72
CA ILE A 24 11.56 17.45 -29.86
C ILE A 24 12.40 18.39 -30.73
N GLU A 25 11.78 19.04 -31.74
CA GLU A 25 12.45 20.08 -32.54
C GLU A 25 12.83 21.31 -31.70
N ILE A 26 11.97 21.70 -30.75
CA ILE A 26 12.23 22.85 -29.86
C ILE A 26 13.28 22.49 -28.81
N LEU A 27 13.24 21.26 -28.30
CA LEU A 27 14.11 20.77 -27.23
C LEU A 27 15.47 20.25 -27.73
N ASP A 28 15.66 20.10 -29.04
CA ASP A 28 16.85 19.51 -29.68
C ASP A 28 17.22 18.12 -29.13
N ILE A 29 16.20 17.28 -28.91
CA ILE A 29 16.36 15.90 -28.42
C ILE A 29 15.85 14.87 -29.42
N SER A 30 16.30 13.62 -29.29
CA SER A 30 15.75 12.52 -30.09
C SER A 30 14.38 12.08 -29.57
N ARG A 31 13.53 11.55 -30.45
CA ARG A 31 12.24 10.95 -30.06
C ARG A 31 12.40 9.84 -29.00
N THR A 32 13.45 9.03 -29.13
CA THR A 32 13.77 8.00 -28.13
C THR A 32 14.07 8.60 -26.77
N ARG A 33 14.81 9.72 -26.72
CA ARG A 33 15.10 10.40 -25.46
C ARG A 33 13.84 10.96 -24.82
N LEU A 34 12.98 11.65 -25.58
CA LEU A 34 11.69 12.14 -25.06
C LEU A 34 10.85 11.02 -24.43
N ILE A 35 10.81 9.84 -25.08
CA ILE A 35 10.02 8.70 -24.58
C ILE A 35 10.65 8.09 -23.32
N ILE A 36 11.97 7.98 -23.28
CA ILE A 36 12.68 7.47 -22.10
C ILE A 36 12.44 8.42 -20.93
N ASP A 37 12.73 9.71 -21.10
CA ASP A 37 12.58 10.72 -20.06
C ASP A 37 11.12 10.73 -19.53
N ALA A 38 10.12 10.72 -20.43
CA ALA A 38 8.71 10.69 -20.03
C ALA A 38 8.30 9.40 -19.29
N LEU A 39 8.92 8.26 -19.62
CA LEU A 39 8.66 6.99 -18.93
C LEU A 39 9.32 6.96 -17.55
N GLU A 40 10.54 7.49 -17.43
CA GLU A 40 11.24 7.63 -16.16
C GLU A 40 10.47 8.56 -15.21
N ASP A 41 10.02 9.71 -15.71
CA ASP A 41 9.20 10.66 -14.96
C ASP A 41 7.88 10.02 -14.46
N GLU A 42 7.14 9.36 -15.35
CA GLU A 42 5.87 8.69 -14.98
C GLU A 42 6.10 7.58 -13.94
N LEU A 43 7.18 6.81 -14.06
CA LEU A 43 7.51 5.77 -13.08
C LEU A 43 7.89 6.37 -11.73
N GLU A 44 8.63 7.48 -11.69
CA GLU A 44 8.95 8.19 -10.45
C GLU A 44 7.67 8.72 -9.78
N GLU A 45 6.74 9.29 -10.55
CA GLU A 45 5.45 9.74 -10.04
C GLU A 45 4.64 8.57 -9.47
N LEU A 46 4.55 7.44 -10.18
CA LEU A 46 3.84 6.25 -9.71
C LEU A 46 4.44 5.68 -8.42
N VAL A 47 5.77 5.69 -8.28
CA VAL A 47 6.43 5.22 -7.05
C VAL A 47 6.07 6.10 -5.86
N ASN A 48 5.79 7.39 -6.06
CA ASN A 48 5.37 8.30 -4.99
C ASN A 48 3.85 8.34 -4.79
N ASP A 49 3.07 7.66 -5.64
CA ASP A 49 1.61 7.59 -5.53
C ASP A 49 1.17 6.54 -4.49
N GLU A 50 0.52 7.01 -3.42
CA GLU A 50 0.08 6.15 -2.32
C GLU A 50 -0.95 5.09 -2.78
N GLU A 51 -1.81 5.42 -3.75
CA GLU A 51 -2.80 4.49 -4.27
C GLU A 51 -2.14 3.34 -5.04
N PHE A 52 -1.17 3.67 -5.89
CA PHE A 52 -0.36 2.69 -6.62
C PHE A 52 0.44 1.80 -5.67
N GLN A 53 1.13 2.38 -4.68
CA GLN A 53 1.85 1.62 -3.66
C GLN A 53 0.94 0.63 -2.93
N ARG A 54 -0.27 1.05 -2.57
CA ARG A 54 -1.25 0.18 -1.92
C ARG A 54 -1.68 -0.96 -2.84
N ARG A 55 -2.04 -0.67 -4.09
CA ARG A 55 -2.43 -1.69 -5.08
C ARG A 55 -1.31 -2.70 -5.34
N LEU A 56 -0.06 -2.23 -5.40
CA LEU A 56 1.10 -3.09 -5.58
C LEU A 56 1.36 -3.97 -4.35
N SER A 57 1.20 -3.41 -3.14
CA SER A 57 1.28 -4.15 -1.88
C SER A 57 0.22 -5.26 -1.80
N ASP A 58 -1.03 -4.92 -2.11
CA ASP A 58 -2.14 -5.90 -2.14
C ASP A 58 -1.84 -7.02 -3.16
N ALA A 59 -1.35 -6.67 -4.36
CA ALA A 59 -0.97 -7.65 -5.36
C ALA A 59 0.20 -8.56 -4.92
N TYR A 60 1.15 -8.03 -4.15
CA TYR A 60 2.24 -8.81 -3.56
C TYR A 60 1.76 -9.78 -2.48
N TYR A 61 0.88 -9.33 -1.57
CA TYR A 61 0.31 -10.20 -0.53
C TYR A 61 -0.61 -11.28 -1.11
N ASP A 62 -1.33 -10.97 -2.18
CA ASP A 62 -2.14 -11.94 -2.95
C ASP A 62 -1.29 -12.91 -3.80
N GLY A 63 0.03 -12.74 -3.85
CA GLY A 63 0.94 -13.57 -4.66
C GLY A 63 0.81 -13.37 -6.17
N ARG A 64 0.21 -12.27 -6.62
CA ARG A 64 0.08 -11.92 -8.06
C ARG A 64 1.36 -11.31 -8.63
N VAL A 65 2.22 -10.78 -7.77
CA VAL A 65 3.48 -10.12 -8.12
C VAL A 65 4.59 -10.67 -7.21
N ASP A 66 5.77 -10.93 -7.78
CA ASP A 66 6.93 -11.42 -7.03
C ASP A 66 7.73 -10.26 -6.39
N TYR A 67 8.53 -10.58 -5.37
CA TYR A 67 9.43 -9.64 -4.71
C TYR A 67 10.34 -8.91 -5.70
N ASP A 68 10.90 -9.61 -6.70
CA ASP A 68 11.81 -8.98 -7.67
C ASP A 68 11.13 -7.86 -8.46
N THR A 69 9.83 -8.01 -8.74
CA THR A 69 9.03 -6.98 -9.43
C THR A 69 8.74 -5.80 -8.51
N VAL A 70 8.46 -6.06 -7.23
CA VAL A 70 8.26 -5.00 -6.24
C VAL A 70 9.57 -4.22 -6.00
N GLU A 71 10.71 -4.91 -5.90
CA GLU A 71 12.04 -4.28 -5.77
C GLU A 71 12.39 -3.44 -6.99
N ALA A 72 12.07 -3.90 -8.20
CA ALA A 72 12.32 -3.15 -9.43
C ALA A 72 11.50 -1.85 -9.52
N ILE A 73 10.29 -1.83 -8.94
CA ILE A 73 9.38 -0.69 -9.02
C ILE A 73 9.58 0.26 -7.83
N LEU A 74 9.43 -0.22 -6.58
CA LEU A 74 9.49 0.63 -5.38
C LEU A 74 10.90 0.78 -4.79
N GLY A 75 11.88 0.09 -5.38
CA GLY A 75 13.22 0.00 -4.83
C GLY A 75 13.34 -1.00 -3.68
N ARG A 76 14.58 -1.24 -3.28
CA ARG A 76 14.94 -2.27 -2.29
C ARG A 76 14.33 -2.04 -0.92
N GLU A 77 14.34 -0.80 -0.44
CA GLU A 77 13.93 -0.47 0.92
C GLU A 77 12.45 -0.81 1.14
N GLU A 78 11.58 -0.30 0.27
CA GLU A 78 10.14 -0.53 0.40
C GLU A 78 9.78 -2.00 0.12
N ALA A 79 10.45 -2.65 -0.84
CA ALA A 79 10.25 -4.08 -1.07
C ALA A 79 10.62 -4.91 0.17
N LEU A 80 11.72 -4.60 0.86
CA LEU A 80 12.09 -5.27 2.11
C LEU A 80 11.07 -5.03 3.21
N ARG A 81 10.53 -3.81 3.33
CA ARG A 81 9.47 -3.48 4.28
C ARG A 81 8.23 -4.35 4.05
N LEU A 82 7.78 -4.47 2.80
CA LEU A 82 6.66 -5.33 2.42
C LEU A 82 6.93 -6.81 2.69
N LYS A 83 8.15 -7.28 2.42
CA LYS A 83 8.57 -8.66 2.71
C LYS A 83 8.55 -8.98 4.20
N LEU A 84 9.09 -8.10 5.03
CA LEU A 84 9.08 -8.26 6.48
C LEU A 84 7.66 -8.21 7.05
N LEU A 85 6.82 -7.32 6.52
CA LEU A 85 5.42 -7.22 6.92
C LEU A 85 4.66 -8.51 6.55
N ARG A 86 4.85 -9.05 5.34
CA ARG A 86 4.30 -10.35 4.95
C ARG A 86 4.71 -11.46 5.91
N GLU A 87 6.01 -11.56 6.21
CA GLU A 87 6.53 -12.58 7.14
C GLU A 87 5.90 -12.46 8.54
N SER A 88 5.65 -11.23 8.99
CA SER A 88 4.97 -10.97 10.27
C SER A 88 3.49 -11.32 10.25
N ILE A 89 2.79 -11.13 9.13
CA ILE A 89 1.37 -11.50 8.95
C ILE A 89 1.24 -13.02 8.88
N ASP A 90 2.12 -13.67 8.13
CA ASP A 90 2.13 -15.13 7.97
C ASP A 90 2.60 -15.85 9.24
N ARG A 91 3.27 -15.15 10.17
CA ARG A 91 3.62 -15.69 11.47
C ARG A 91 2.34 -15.89 12.27
N THR A 92 1.98 -17.16 12.50
CA THR A 92 0.96 -17.52 13.49
C THR A 92 1.33 -16.87 14.82
N PRO A 93 0.46 -16.03 15.42
CA PRO A 93 0.77 -15.41 16.69
C PRO A 93 1.03 -16.50 17.72
N ALA A 94 2.05 -16.33 18.56
CA ALA A 94 2.30 -17.25 19.65
C ALA A 94 1.05 -17.27 20.53
N ILE A 95 0.45 -18.45 20.72
CA ILE A 95 -0.62 -18.61 21.70
C ILE A 95 0.04 -18.34 23.06
N PRO A 96 -0.44 -17.33 23.83
CA PRO A 96 0.17 -17.03 25.12
C PRO A 96 0.04 -18.26 26.03
N THR A 97 1.17 -18.86 26.36
CA THR A 97 1.26 -19.92 27.38
C THR A 97 1.46 -19.23 28.72
N LEU A 98 0.48 -19.34 29.61
CA LEU A 98 0.67 -18.89 30.98
C LEU A 98 1.50 -19.94 31.73
N GLU A 99 2.57 -19.51 32.40
CA GLU A 99 3.37 -20.39 33.25
C GLU A 99 2.58 -20.85 34.48
N ASP A 100 1.70 -19.98 34.98
CA ASP A 100 0.76 -20.23 36.07
C ASP A 100 -0.67 -19.92 35.61
N GLY A 101 -1.69 -20.47 36.27
CA GLY A 101 -3.08 -20.15 35.95
C GLY A 101 -3.38 -18.64 36.04
N LEU A 102 -4.44 -18.18 35.36
CA LEU A 102 -4.89 -16.80 35.51
C LEU A 102 -5.15 -16.49 37.00
N PRO A 103 -4.68 -15.35 37.53
CA PRO A 103 -5.06 -14.93 38.88
C PRO A 103 -6.59 -14.81 38.97
N SER A 104 -7.14 -15.04 40.16
CA SER A 104 -8.56 -14.77 40.39
C SER A 104 -8.86 -13.29 40.15
N ASP A 105 -10.07 -12.98 39.70
CA ASP A 105 -10.50 -11.60 39.48
C ASP A 105 -10.24 -10.72 40.71
N ASP A 106 -10.52 -11.20 41.92
CA ASP A 106 -10.25 -10.47 43.18
C ASP A 106 -8.77 -10.19 43.46
N ALA A 107 -7.86 -10.97 42.87
CA ALA A 107 -6.41 -10.79 43.03
C ALA A 107 -5.82 -9.89 41.93
N PHE A 108 -6.47 -9.81 40.78
CA PHE A 108 -6.07 -8.97 39.66
C PHE A 108 -6.67 -7.57 39.75
N TYR A 109 -7.96 -7.48 40.08
CA TYR A 109 -8.67 -6.25 40.34
C TYR A 109 -8.55 -5.94 41.84
N ASP A 110 -7.78 -4.90 42.18
CA ASP A 110 -7.56 -4.45 43.57
C ASP A 110 -8.81 -3.70 44.11
N GLY A 111 -9.96 -4.38 44.11
CA GLY A 111 -11.23 -3.83 44.58
C GLY A 111 -12.47 -4.29 43.80
N GLU A 112 -13.62 -3.73 44.20
CA GLU A 112 -14.92 -3.97 43.56
C GLU A 112 -14.87 -3.58 42.07
N ILE A 113 -15.11 -4.55 41.19
CA ILE A 113 -15.25 -4.33 39.76
C ILE A 113 -16.40 -3.34 39.59
N SER A 114 -16.10 -2.12 39.15
CA SER A 114 -17.14 -1.12 38.92
C SER A 114 -18.09 -1.65 37.86
N GLU A 115 -19.31 -2.02 38.25
CA GLU A 115 -20.36 -2.37 37.31
C GLU A 115 -20.62 -1.12 36.47
N TRP A 116 -20.38 -1.21 35.17
CA TRP A 116 -20.66 -0.11 34.25
C TRP A 116 -22.18 0.08 34.20
N THR A 117 -22.69 0.98 35.04
CA THR A 117 -24.06 1.45 34.94
C THR A 117 -24.11 2.47 33.82
N ASP A 118 -24.76 2.12 32.72
CA ASP A 118 -25.04 3.03 31.60
C ASP A 118 -26.03 4.11 32.09
N SER A 119 -25.51 5.14 32.77
CA SER A 119 -26.33 6.21 33.36
C SER A 119 -26.83 7.23 32.32
N ASN A 120 -27.02 6.83 31.07
CA ASN A 120 -27.62 7.69 30.04
C ASN A 120 -28.86 7.10 29.35
N SER A 121 -29.57 6.16 29.98
CA SER A 121 -30.95 5.86 29.60
C SER A 121 -31.93 6.57 30.54
N ALA A 122 -31.89 7.91 30.56
CA ALA A 122 -32.95 8.73 31.13
C ALA A 122 -33.90 9.16 30.00
N ASP A 123 -35.11 8.60 30.05
CA ASP A 123 -36.36 9.05 29.43
C ASP A 123 -36.46 9.13 27.91
N SER A 124 -36.94 8.03 27.32
CA SER A 124 -37.98 8.13 26.28
C SER A 124 -39.33 8.06 26.99
N ASP A 125 -39.83 9.21 27.42
CA ASP A 125 -41.20 9.34 27.91
C ASP A 125 -42.17 9.14 26.74
N ASP A 126 -42.91 8.05 26.86
CA ASP A 126 -44.01 7.59 26.03
C ASP A 126 -45.22 8.52 26.22
N GLU A 127 -45.35 9.57 25.41
CA GLU A 127 -46.65 10.27 25.27
C GLU A 127 -47.49 9.56 24.20
N SER A 128 -48.18 8.50 24.61
CA SER A 128 -49.34 7.98 23.92
C SER A 128 -50.50 7.81 24.90
N ARG A 129 -51.44 8.79 24.93
CA ARG A 129 -52.81 8.50 25.37
C ARG A 129 -53.88 9.49 24.87
N ALA A 130 -54.72 8.93 23.99
CA ALA A 130 -56.17 9.12 23.76
C ALA A 130 -56.70 10.47 23.24
#